data_AF-U2FSL8-F1
#
_entry.id   AF-U2FSL8-F1
#
_cell.length_a   1.000
_cell.length_b   1.000
_cell.length_c   1.000
_cell.angle_alpha   90.00
_cell.angle_beta   90.00
_cell.angle_gamma   90.00
#
_symmetry.space_group_name_H-M   'P 1'
#
loop_
_entity.id
_entity.type
_entity.pdbx_description
1 polymer ?
#
loop_
_entity_poly.entity_id
_entity_poly.type
_entity_poly.pdbx_seq_one_letter_code
_entity_poly.pdbx_strand_id
1 'polypeptide(L)'
;MKTSRNTDSQILAILKQAEAGTLVSQLCREHGMSSATFYKWRSKYGGMDASLMARMKDLEDENRRLKKMYAEERQGRDRAGGARKKMVRPSRRREMAQRSVSERGISVRLACLAFSISPSCYRYQPTLSDKNAEIAGWLVRLTDNQRNWGFGMCFLYLRNVKRFGWNRPSPAIE
;
A
#
# COMPACT_ATOMS: atom_id res chain seq x y z
N MET A 1 13.72 -27.56 6.26
CA MET A 1 14.33 -28.14 7.48
C MET A 1 14.06 -29.63 7.47
N LYS A 2 15.04 -30.47 7.81
CA LYS A 2 14.82 -31.93 7.90
C LYS A 2 13.79 -32.19 9.00
N THR A 3 12.74 -32.94 8.69
CA THR A 3 11.69 -33.33 9.65
C THR A 3 12.30 -34.20 10.74
N SER A 4 12.16 -33.79 12.00
CA SER A 4 12.60 -34.60 13.14
C SER A 4 11.82 -35.91 13.17
N ARG A 5 12.52 -37.02 13.48
CA ARG A 5 11.93 -38.38 13.50
C ARG A 5 10.92 -38.57 14.64
N ASN A 6 10.97 -37.70 15.66
CA ASN A 6 10.08 -37.69 16.81
C ASN A 6 9.24 -36.42 16.81
N THR A 7 7.95 -36.58 17.13
CA THR A 7 7.00 -35.47 17.31
C THR A 7 7.22 -34.80 18.66
N ASP A 8 6.92 -33.50 18.78
CA ASP A 8 7.09 -32.77 20.05
C ASP A 8 6.24 -33.38 21.18
N SER A 9 5.08 -33.96 20.87
CA SER A 9 4.24 -34.68 21.84
C SER A 9 4.89 -35.97 22.35
N GLN A 10 5.55 -36.75 21.48
CA GLN A 10 6.30 -37.94 21.88
C GLN A 10 7.49 -37.59 22.78
N ILE A 11 8.21 -36.51 22.45
CA ILE A 11 9.35 -36.04 23.24
C ILE A 11 8.93 -35.75 24.69
N LEU A 12 7.79 -35.07 24.86
CA LEU A 12 7.28 -34.71 26.18
C LEU A 12 6.72 -35.88 26.99
N ALA A 13 6.06 -36.84 26.33
CA ALA A 13 5.61 -38.06 27.00
C ALA A 13 6.81 -38.80 27.63
N ILE A 14 7.92 -38.90 26.90
CA ILE A 14 9.15 -39.54 27.38
C ILE A 14 9.81 -38.76 28.52
N LEU A 15 9.82 -37.42 28.44
CA LEU A 15 10.32 -36.58 29.53
C LEU A 15 9.48 -36.72 30.81
N LYS A 16 8.14 -36.75 30.70
CA LYS A 16 7.25 -37.00 31.85
C LYS A 16 7.45 -38.39 32.45
N GLN A 17 7.70 -39.40 31.62
CA GLN A 17 7.97 -40.76 32.09
C GLN A 17 9.30 -40.82 32.88
N ALA A 18 10.30 -40.05 32.48
CA ALA A 18 11.54 -39.90 33.25
C ALA A 18 11.35 -39.12 34.56
N GLU A 19 10.52 -38.07 34.55
CA GLU A 19 10.15 -37.31 35.77
C GLU A 19 9.34 -38.17 36.75
N ALA A 20 8.54 -39.12 36.26
CA ALA A 20 7.82 -40.10 37.06
C ALA A 20 8.72 -41.21 37.67
N GLY A 21 10.03 -41.16 37.44
CA GLY A 21 11.01 -42.05 38.08
C GLY A 21 11.55 -43.18 37.20
N THR A 22 11.21 -43.23 35.91
CA THR A 22 11.74 -44.25 34.99
C THR A 22 13.22 -43.98 34.66
N LEU A 23 14.04 -45.04 34.61
CA LEU A 23 15.46 -44.94 34.28
C LEU A 23 15.65 -44.45 32.83
N VAL A 24 16.42 -43.38 32.66
CA VAL A 24 16.74 -42.80 31.33
C VAL A 24 17.37 -43.83 30.39
N SER A 25 18.15 -44.79 30.92
CA SER A 25 18.76 -45.87 30.14
C SER A 25 17.75 -46.84 29.54
N GLN A 26 16.61 -47.09 30.21
CA GLN A 26 15.52 -47.91 29.69
C GLN A 26 14.74 -47.17 28.60
N LEU A 27 14.39 -45.90 28.85
CA LEU A 27 13.70 -45.05 27.87
C LEU A 27 14.50 -44.89 26.56
N CYS A 28 15.83 -44.78 26.66
CA CYS A 28 16.70 -44.73 25.50
C CYS A 28 16.64 -46.02 24.66
N ARG A 29 16.53 -47.18 25.30
CA ARG A 29 16.41 -48.48 24.61
C ARG A 29 15.02 -48.67 24.00
N GLU A 30 13.96 -48.34 24.73
CA GLU A 30 12.57 -48.51 24.29
C GLU A 30 12.23 -47.63 23.09
N HIS A 31 12.66 -46.37 23.11
CA HIS A 31 12.35 -45.42 22.04
C HIS A 31 13.42 -45.36 20.95
N GLY A 32 14.49 -46.17 21.04
CA GLY A 32 15.58 -46.20 20.05
C GLY A 32 16.34 -44.88 19.95
N MET A 33 16.65 -44.26 21.10
CA MET A 33 17.24 -42.93 21.19
C MET A 33 18.53 -42.95 22.00
N SER A 34 19.44 -42.01 21.73
CA SER A 34 20.64 -41.84 22.54
C SER A 34 20.34 -41.03 23.81
N SER A 35 21.10 -41.28 24.88
CA SER A 35 21.05 -40.47 26.10
C SER A 35 21.33 -38.99 25.84
N ALA A 36 22.23 -38.68 24.90
CA ALA A 36 22.51 -37.33 24.47
C ALA A 36 21.26 -36.63 23.88
N THR A 37 20.46 -37.34 23.09
CA THR A 37 19.20 -36.83 22.55
C THR A 37 18.20 -36.50 23.66
N PHE A 38 18.09 -37.38 24.66
CA PHE A 38 17.22 -37.17 25.82
C PHE A 38 17.57 -35.91 26.60
N TYR A 39 18.85 -35.72 26.96
CA TYR A 39 19.26 -34.51 27.68
C TYR A 39 19.11 -33.23 26.87
N LYS A 40 19.29 -33.30 25.54
CA LYS A 40 19.02 -32.18 24.63
C LYS A 40 17.54 -31.79 24.66
N TRP A 41 16.64 -32.77 24.70
CA TRP A 41 15.21 -32.54 24.84
C TRP A 41 14.85 -32.02 26.23
N ARG A 42 15.44 -32.57 27.28
CA ARG A 42 15.24 -32.09 28.65
C ARG A 42 15.67 -30.63 28.81
N SER A 43 16.72 -30.20 28.12
CA SER A 43 17.12 -28.78 28.12
C SER A 43 16.16 -27.88 27.33
N LYS A 44 15.49 -28.39 26.29
CA LYS A 44 14.63 -27.60 25.40
C LYS A 44 13.17 -27.57 25.86
N TYR A 45 12.68 -28.68 26.43
CA TYR A 45 11.29 -28.90 26.80
C TYR A 45 11.12 -29.20 28.30
N GLY A 46 12.20 -29.37 29.07
CA GLY A 46 12.11 -29.60 30.52
C GLY A 46 11.54 -28.40 31.24
N GLY A 47 10.57 -28.64 32.12
CA GLY A 47 9.77 -27.60 32.79
C GLY A 47 8.62 -27.04 31.95
N MET A 48 8.45 -27.48 30.69
CA MET A 48 7.33 -27.09 29.84
C MET A 48 6.19 -28.09 30.04
N ASP A 49 5.09 -27.67 30.68
CA ASP A 49 3.93 -28.57 30.86
C ASP A 49 3.15 -28.76 29.54
N ALA A 50 2.43 -29.88 29.44
CA ALA A 50 1.59 -30.23 28.30
C ALA A 50 0.54 -29.13 27.97
N SER A 51 0.06 -28.42 29.00
CA SER A 51 -0.85 -27.28 28.86
C SER A 51 -0.22 -26.08 28.13
N LEU A 52 1.06 -25.79 28.40
CA LEU A 52 1.80 -24.69 27.76
C LEU A 52 2.11 -25.00 26.29
N MET A 53 2.36 -26.27 25.96
CA MET A 53 2.53 -26.71 24.58
C MET A 53 1.23 -26.66 23.76
N ALA A 54 0.11 -27.10 24.34
CA ALA A 54 -1.20 -26.99 23.68
C ALA A 54 -1.48 -25.53 23.31
N ARG A 55 -1.27 -24.61 24.27
CA ARG A 55 -1.40 -23.17 24.04
C ARG A 55 -0.43 -22.63 22.98
N MET A 56 0.82 -23.09 22.94
CA MET A 56 1.79 -22.71 21.91
C MET A 56 1.31 -23.12 20.51
N LYS A 57 0.82 -24.36 20.37
CA LYS A 57 0.30 -24.86 19.10
C LYS A 57 -0.93 -24.09 18.63
N ASP A 58 -1.86 -23.80 19.55
CA ASP A 58 -3.04 -23.00 19.24
C ASP A 58 -2.65 -21.58 18.77
N LEU A 59 -1.66 -20.97 19.44
CA LEU A 59 -1.13 -19.66 19.05
C LEU A 59 -0.41 -19.69 17.68
N GLU A 60 0.29 -20.77 17.35
CA GLU A 60 0.93 -20.95 16.04
C GLU A 60 -0.11 -21.11 14.93
N ASP A 61 -1.16 -21.89 15.17
CA ASP A 61 -2.25 -22.10 14.22
C ASP A 61 -3.07 -20.81 14.01
N GLU A 62 -3.31 -20.04 15.07
CA GLU A 62 -3.95 -18.73 14.96
C GLU A 62 -3.05 -17.75 14.19
N ASN A 63 -1.75 -17.71 14.47
CA ASN A 63 -0.80 -16.91 13.69
C ASN A 63 -0.79 -17.30 12.21
N ARG A 64 -0.89 -18.60 11.91
CA ARG A 64 -0.94 -19.10 10.54
C ARG A 64 -2.22 -18.64 9.84
N ARG A 65 -3.36 -18.70 10.52
CA ARG A 65 -4.65 -18.19 10.03
C ARG A 65 -4.61 -16.68 9.80
N LEU A 66 -4.12 -15.92 10.77
CA LEU A 66 -3.98 -14.47 10.67
C LEU A 66 -3.05 -14.06 9.51
N LYS A 67 -1.90 -14.72 9.35
CA LYS A 67 -0.99 -14.47 8.22
C LYS A 67 -1.64 -14.77 6.88
N LYS A 68 -2.43 -15.85 6.79
CA LYS A 68 -3.18 -16.20 5.58
C LYS A 68 -4.23 -15.14 5.26
N MET A 69 -5.05 -14.75 6.23
CA MET A 69 -6.05 -13.68 6.05
C MET A 69 -5.40 -12.36 5.64
N TYR A 70 -4.30 -11.96 6.28
CA TYR A 70 -3.59 -10.72 5.94
C TYR A 70 -3.02 -10.76 4.51
N ALA A 71 -2.49 -11.90 4.08
CA ALA A 71 -2.01 -12.08 2.71
C ALA A 71 -3.17 -12.03 1.69
N GLU A 72 -4.30 -12.66 2.01
CA GLU A 72 -5.52 -12.64 1.18
C GLU A 72 -6.14 -11.23 1.11
N GLU A 73 -6.22 -10.51 2.23
CA GLU A 73 -6.70 -9.13 2.29
C GLU A 73 -5.80 -8.20 1.46
N ARG A 74 -4.48 -8.34 1.60
CA ARG A 74 -3.51 -7.55 0.82
C ARG A 74 -3.59 -7.87 -0.67
N GLN A 75 -3.71 -9.15 -1.04
CA GLN A 75 -3.96 -9.55 -2.43
C GLN A 75 -5.32 -9.05 -2.96
N GLY A 76 -6.35 -8.99 -2.11
CA GLY A 76 -7.66 -8.42 -2.44
C GLY A 76 -7.58 -6.93 -2.76
N ARG A 77 -6.81 -6.17 -1.97
CA ARG A 77 -6.53 -4.75 -2.24
C ARG A 77 -5.72 -4.55 -3.52
N ASP A 78 -4.74 -5.40 -3.78
CA ASP A 78 -3.92 -5.34 -5.01
C ASP A 78 -4.72 -5.73 -6.26
N ARG A 79 -5.63 -6.71 -6.16
CA ARG A 79 -6.58 -7.05 -7.23
C ARG A 79 -7.61 -5.94 -7.48
N ALA A 80 -8.06 -5.25 -6.43
CA ALA A 80 -8.86 -4.03 -6.58
C ALA A 80 -8.08 -2.87 -7.23
N GLY A 81 -6.74 -2.89 -7.17
CA GLY A 81 -5.84 -1.99 -7.89
C GLY A 81 -5.44 -2.47 -9.31
N GLY A 82 -5.78 -3.71 -9.68
CA GLY A 82 -5.30 -4.37 -10.90
C GLY A 82 -6.08 -4.03 -12.18
N ALA A 83 -7.25 -3.41 -12.07
CA ALA A 83 -7.93 -2.85 -13.21
C ALA A 83 -7.49 -1.39 -13.37
N ARG A 84 -6.53 -1.13 -14.28
CA ARG A 84 -6.37 0.18 -14.91
C ARG A 84 -7.63 0.51 -15.74
N LYS A 85 -8.79 0.66 -15.09
CA LYS A 85 -9.96 1.34 -15.65
C LYS A 85 -9.43 2.69 -16.12
N LYS A 86 -9.56 3.00 -17.42
CA LYS A 86 -9.04 4.20 -18.09
C LYS A 86 -8.97 5.37 -17.11
N MET A 87 -7.76 5.59 -16.61
CA MET A 87 -7.56 6.43 -15.44
C MET A 87 -7.93 7.85 -15.83
N VAL A 88 -8.75 8.48 -15.01
CA VAL A 88 -9.35 9.79 -15.28
C VAL A 88 -8.29 10.80 -15.73
N ARG A 89 -8.67 11.76 -16.59
CA ARG A 89 -7.77 12.81 -17.11
C ARG A 89 -6.91 13.39 -15.96
N PRO A 90 -5.63 13.75 -16.20
CA PRO A 90 -4.74 14.26 -15.15
C PRO A 90 -5.36 15.36 -14.27
N SER A 91 -6.19 16.23 -14.86
CA SER A 91 -6.98 17.24 -14.14
C SER A 91 -7.94 16.66 -13.10
N ARG A 92 -8.65 15.57 -13.43
CA ARG A 92 -9.63 14.95 -12.55
C ARG A 92 -8.96 14.13 -11.45
N ARG A 93 -7.80 13.53 -11.71
CA ARG A 93 -6.97 12.94 -10.64
C ARG A 93 -6.59 14.01 -9.62
N ARG A 94 -6.14 15.18 -10.09
CA ARG A 94 -5.78 16.30 -9.21
C ARG A 94 -6.93 16.71 -8.31
N GLU A 95 -8.11 16.86 -8.88
CA GLU A 95 -9.33 17.19 -8.14
C GLU A 95 -9.64 16.16 -7.05
N MET A 96 -9.54 14.85 -7.37
CA MET A 96 -9.76 13.79 -6.37
C MET A 96 -8.71 13.80 -5.26
N ALA A 97 -7.44 14.10 -5.57
CA ALA A 97 -6.41 14.26 -4.57
C ALA A 97 -6.69 15.47 -3.65
N GLN A 98 -7.11 16.61 -4.20
CA GLN A 98 -7.47 17.80 -3.43
C GLN A 98 -8.69 17.58 -2.53
N ARG A 99 -9.74 16.92 -3.04
CA ARG A 99 -10.91 16.53 -2.24
C ARG A 99 -10.54 15.57 -1.12
N SER A 100 -9.70 14.58 -1.39
CA SER A 100 -9.27 13.62 -0.36
C SER A 100 -8.46 14.26 0.77
N VAL A 101 -7.63 15.25 0.45
CA VAL A 101 -6.92 16.03 1.48
C VAL A 101 -7.91 16.86 2.30
N SER A 102 -8.91 17.46 1.66
CA SER A 102 -9.87 18.36 2.32
C SER A 102 -10.92 17.62 3.16
N GLU A 103 -11.47 16.52 2.63
CA GLU A 103 -12.56 15.74 3.25
C GLU A 103 -12.04 14.74 4.29
N ARG A 104 -10.87 14.14 4.06
CA ARG A 104 -10.34 13.05 4.89
C ARG A 104 -9.11 13.43 5.72
N GLY A 105 -8.60 14.66 5.58
CA GLY A 105 -7.42 15.13 6.32
C GLY A 105 -6.13 14.38 5.99
N ILE A 106 -6.05 13.73 4.83
CA ILE A 106 -4.87 12.95 4.42
C ILE A 106 -3.73 13.90 4.01
N SER A 107 -2.48 13.54 4.31
CA SER A 107 -1.32 14.33 3.87
C SER A 107 -1.23 14.42 2.33
N VAL A 108 -0.78 15.57 1.81
CA VAL A 108 -0.61 15.80 0.37
C VAL A 108 0.28 14.74 -0.29
N ARG A 109 1.31 14.26 0.41
CA ARG A 109 2.19 13.18 -0.10
C ARG A 109 1.43 11.88 -0.28
N LEU A 110 0.63 11.49 0.70
CA LEU A 110 -0.16 10.26 0.63
C LEU A 110 -1.25 10.36 -0.46
N ALA A 111 -1.88 11.53 -0.62
CA ALA A 111 -2.83 11.77 -1.68
C ALA A 111 -2.17 11.70 -3.08
N CYS A 112 -1.02 12.33 -3.28
CA CYS A 112 -0.27 12.26 -4.54
C CYS A 112 0.12 10.82 -4.91
N LEU A 113 0.54 10.02 -3.91
CA LEU A 113 0.84 8.60 -4.11
C LEU A 113 -0.42 7.80 -4.46
N ALA A 114 -1.51 7.99 -3.72
CA ALA A 114 -2.77 7.27 -3.93
C ALA A 114 -3.38 7.52 -5.32
N PHE A 115 -3.28 8.76 -5.83
CA PHE A 115 -3.86 9.14 -7.13
C PHE A 115 -2.84 9.17 -8.29
N SER A 116 -1.59 8.75 -8.06
CA SER A 116 -0.51 8.75 -9.06
C SER A 116 -0.31 10.12 -9.72
N ILE A 117 -0.09 11.15 -8.91
CA ILE A 117 0.08 12.55 -9.33
C ILE A 117 1.39 13.10 -8.78
N SER A 118 2.10 13.92 -9.56
CA SER A 118 3.27 14.63 -9.05
C SER A 118 2.87 15.75 -8.09
N PRO A 119 3.71 16.08 -7.09
CA PRO A 119 3.48 17.22 -6.21
C PRO A 119 3.32 18.55 -6.97
N SER A 120 4.04 18.73 -8.09
CA SER A 120 3.92 19.91 -8.95
C SER A 120 2.53 20.01 -9.60
N CYS A 121 1.96 18.90 -10.05
CA CYS A 121 0.61 18.88 -10.61
C CYS A 121 -0.45 19.14 -9.52
N TYR A 122 -0.26 18.64 -8.29
CA TYR A 122 -1.13 18.96 -7.14
C TYR A 122 -1.12 20.46 -6.80
N ARG A 123 0.07 21.08 -6.82
CA ARG A 123 0.27 22.50 -6.49
C ARG A 123 -0.07 23.47 -7.62
N TYR A 124 -0.23 22.98 -8.85
CA TYR A 124 -0.52 23.85 -10.00
C TYR A 124 -1.81 24.64 -9.77
N GLN A 125 -1.73 25.97 -9.81
CA GLN A 125 -2.89 26.85 -9.81
C GLN A 125 -2.92 27.62 -11.14
N PRO A 126 -4.07 27.69 -11.82
CA PRO A 126 -4.24 28.57 -12.97
C PRO A 126 -4.07 30.03 -12.53
N THR A 127 -3.12 30.74 -13.12
CA THR A 127 -2.74 32.10 -12.69
C THR A 127 -3.60 33.22 -13.27
N LEU A 128 -4.40 32.97 -14.32
CA LEU A 128 -5.10 34.01 -15.10
C LEU A 128 -6.53 33.60 -15.49
N SER A 129 -7.33 33.08 -14.56
CA SER A 129 -8.69 32.59 -14.87
C SER A 129 -9.57 33.63 -15.56
N ASP A 130 -9.61 34.87 -15.03
CA ASP A 130 -10.58 35.89 -15.50
C ASP A 130 -10.19 36.49 -16.86
N LYS A 131 -8.91 36.82 -17.04
CA LYS A 131 -8.40 37.28 -18.34
C LYS A 131 -8.53 36.20 -19.42
N ASN A 132 -8.33 34.93 -19.06
CA ASN A 132 -8.54 33.83 -19.99
C ASN A 132 -10.02 33.68 -20.37
N ALA A 133 -10.95 33.94 -19.45
CA ALA A 133 -12.38 33.94 -19.74
C ALA A 133 -12.78 35.09 -20.68
N GLU A 134 -12.23 36.29 -20.48
CA GLU A 134 -12.44 37.42 -21.40
C GLU A 134 -11.93 37.11 -22.80
N ILE A 135 -10.69 36.61 -22.91
CA ILE A 135 -10.06 36.23 -24.17
C ILE A 135 -10.87 35.13 -24.87
N ALA A 136 -11.34 34.13 -24.12
CA ALA A 136 -12.20 33.06 -24.66
C ALA A 136 -13.51 33.63 -25.22
N GLY A 137 -14.16 34.54 -24.50
CA GLY A 137 -15.38 35.21 -24.97
C GLY A 137 -15.14 36.04 -26.24
N TRP A 138 -13.99 36.72 -26.33
CA TRP A 138 -13.60 37.42 -27.55
C TRP A 138 -13.34 36.47 -28.72
N LEU A 139 -12.72 35.32 -28.46
CA LEU A 139 -12.42 34.33 -29.48
C LEU A 139 -13.71 33.74 -30.09
N VAL A 140 -14.70 33.41 -29.25
CA VAL A 140 -16.03 32.92 -29.69
C VAL A 140 -16.74 33.97 -30.55
N ARG A 141 -16.81 35.22 -30.06
CA ARG A 141 -17.42 36.32 -30.83
C ARG A 141 -16.74 36.53 -32.19
N LEU A 142 -15.41 36.37 -32.24
CA LEU A 142 -14.65 36.57 -33.47
C LEU A 142 -14.87 35.43 -34.45
N THR A 143 -14.97 34.18 -33.97
CA THR A 143 -15.28 33.02 -34.82
C THR A 143 -16.71 33.05 -35.36
N ASP A 144 -17.67 33.59 -34.60
CA ASP A 144 -19.06 33.74 -35.06
C ASP A 144 -19.19 34.82 -36.15
N ASN A 145 -18.47 35.93 -35.99
CA ASN A 145 -18.52 37.07 -36.91
C ASN A 145 -17.64 36.88 -38.16
N GLN A 146 -16.55 36.12 -38.06
CA GLN A 146 -15.56 35.96 -39.13
C GLN A 146 -15.35 34.48 -39.47
N ARG A 147 -16.31 33.89 -40.20
CA ARG A 147 -16.31 32.46 -40.56
C ARG A 147 -15.14 32.02 -41.45
N ASN A 148 -14.47 32.96 -42.11
CA ASN A 148 -13.32 32.68 -42.99
C ASN A 148 -11.98 32.76 -42.22
N TRP A 149 -11.99 33.14 -40.94
CA TRP A 149 -10.78 33.28 -40.14
C TRP A 149 -10.52 32.00 -39.35
N GLY A 150 -9.38 31.36 -39.62
CA GLY A 150 -8.86 30.30 -38.76
C GLY A 150 -8.32 30.84 -37.43
N PHE A 151 -8.06 29.94 -36.48
CA PHE A 151 -7.54 30.28 -35.14
C PHE A 151 -6.31 31.21 -35.19
N GLY A 152 -5.40 31.03 -36.14
CA GLY A 152 -4.21 31.86 -36.28
C GLY A 152 -4.52 33.35 -36.52
N MET A 153 -5.53 33.65 -37.36
CA MET A 153 -5.96 35.02 -37.63
C MET A 153 -6.67 35.63 -36.42
N CYS A 154 -7.52 34.85 -35.75
CA CYS A 154 -8.15 35.26 -34.51
C CYS A 154 -7.11 35.57 -33.41
N PHE A 155 -6.09 34.73 -33.28
CA PHE A 155 -4.99 34.91 -32.35
C PHE A 155 -4.18 36.19 -32.66
N LEU A 156 -3.80 36.41 -33.92
CA LEU A 156 -3.06 37.61 -34.34
C LEU A 156 -3.88 38.88 -34.11
N TYR A 157 -5.18 38.87 -34.40
CA TYR A 157 -6.06 40.00 -34.12
C TYR A 157 -6.15 40.31 -32.62
N LEU A 158 -6.36 39.29 -31.78
CA LEU A 158 -6.43 39.47 -30.33
C LEU A 158 -5.10 39.95 -29.73
N ARG A 159 -3.98 39.46 -30.25
CA ARG A 159 -2.63 39.84 -29.80
C ARG A 159 -2.21 41.24 -30.28
N ASN A 160 -2.44 41.57 -31.54
CA ASN A 160 -1.89 42.79 -32.15
C ASN A 160 -2.87 43.97 -32.12
N VAL A 161 -4.16 43.71 -32.32
CA VAL A 161 -5.21 44.76 -32.36
C VAL A 161 -5.79 44.98 -30.97
N LYS A 162 -6.27 43.92 -30.32
CA LYS A 162 -6.84 44.01 -28.96
C LYS A 162 -5.76 44.04 -27.86
N ARG A 163 -4.49 43.85 -28.22
CA ARG A 163 -3.32 43.91 -27.32
C ARG A 163 -3.40 43.00 -26.10
N PHE A 164 -4.10 41.86 -26.20
CA PHE A 164 -4.07 40.88 -25.12
C PHE A 164 -2.66 40.28 -24.98
N GLY A 165 -2.11 40.38 -23.76
CA GLY A 165 -0.83 39.78 -23.41
C GLY A 165 -0.98 38.30 -23.11
N TRP A 166 -0.53 37.43 -24.02
CA TRP A 166 -0.50 35.99 -23.81
C TRP A 166 0.77 35.60 -23.05
N ASN A 167 0.64 34.85 -21.96
CA ASN A 167 1.73 34.24 -21.19
C ASN A 167 2.98 35.13 -21.01
N ARG A 168 2.82 36.39 -20.62
CA ARG A 168 3.91 37.06 -19.90
C ARG A 168 3.77 36.65 -18.44
N PRO A 169 4.79 36.04 -17.80
CA PRO A 169 4.78 35.94 -16.34
C PRO A 169 4.56 37.36 -15.80
N SER A 170 3.58 37.50 -14.91
CA SER A 170 3.39 38.74 -14.17
C SER A 170 4.72 39.09 -13.49
N PRO A 171 5.26 40.31 -13.64
CA PRO A 171 6.35 40.75 -12.79
C PRO A 171 5.75 41.03 -11.40
N ALA A 172 5.84 40.04 -10.51
CA ALA A 172 5.71 40.15 -9.05
C ALA A 172 6.13 38.77 -8.53
N ILE A 173 7.20 38.64 -7.75
CA ILE A 173 7.36 39.17 -6.39
C ILE A 173 8.80 39.67 -6.20
N GLU A 174 8.97 40.96 -5.90
CA GLU A 174 9.96 41.46 -4.92
C GLU A 174 9.25 41.57 -3.57
#